data_AF-A0A1I0HCE6-F1
#
_entry.id   AF-A0A1I0HCE6-F1
#
_cell.length_a   1.000
_cell.length_b   1.000
_cell.length_c   1.000
_cell.angle_alpha   90.00
_cell.angle_beta   90.00
_cell.angle_gamma   90.00
#
_symmetry.space_group_name_H-M   'P 1'
#
loop_
_entity.id
_entity.type
_entity.pdbx_description
1 polymer ?
#
loop_
_entity_poly.entity_id
_entity_poly.type
_entity_poly.pdbx_seq_one_letter_code
_entity_poly.pdbx_strand_id
1 'polypeptide(L)'
;MRRVPRYLHPLSWLMTMGLSFSASGAITTAAIITSTLSPQCMEYKVVGICFWLYCTPYGCKVKTSTKVRHYVPDAVVTAYANTGLSPWTEMSALGAPNSAAQAGNNGTTNHTGEENVLKFKEADVIGHPGGATFTKFASASGYVCKGATLPFIPYFLSTLDAIAWRKGVPESAFP
;
A
#
# COMPACT_ATOMS: atom_id res chain seq x y z
N MET A 1 54.66 28.52 30.54
CA MET A 1 53.54 29.07 31.36
C MET A 1 52.53 29.77 30.45
N ARG A 2 51.33 29.20 30.28
CA ARG A 2 50.01 29.85 30.26
C ARG A 2 49.00 28.89 29.63
N ARG A 3 47.76 29.03 30.06
CA ARG A 3 46.74 28.00 30.24
C ARG A 3 45.47 28.50 29.51
N VAL A 4 44.63 27.55 29.04
CA VAL A 4 43.16 27.67 28.79
C VAL A 4 42.74 28.20 27.40
N PRO A 5 41.56 27.86 26.79
CA PRO A 5 40.50 26.91 27.18
C PRO A 5 40.10 25.82 26.16
N ARG A 6 39.41 24.82 26.72
CA ARG A 6 38.50 23.85 26.11
C ARG A 6 37.41 24.54 25.26
N TYR A 7 37.24 24.10 24.02
CA TYR A 7 35.98 24.25 23.29
C TYR A 7 35.22 22.93 23.33
N LEU A 8 34.03 23.01 23.91
CA LEU A 8 33.02 21.96 24.02
C LEU A 8 32.58 21.53 22.62
N HIS A 9 32.87 20.29 22.25
CA HIS A 9 32.14 19.63 21.16
C HIS A 9 30.70 19.38 21.64
N PRO A 10 29.67 19.89 20.97
CA PRO A 10 28.30 19.48 21.27
C PRO A 10 28.16 18.01 20.86
N LEU A 11 27.80 17.16 21.82
CA LEU A 11 27.35 15.79 21.54
C LEU A 11 26.14 15.86 20.60
N SER A 12 26.35 15.59 19.32
CA SER A 12 25.29 15.25 18.39
C SER A 12 24.76 13.87 18.78
N TRP A 13 23.72 13.84 19.62
CA TRP A 13 22.90 12.66 19.88
C TRP A 13 22.16 12.29 18.58
N LEU A 14 22.75 11.42 17.78
CA LEU A 14 22.05 10.70 16.73
C LEU A 14 21.11 9.68 17.40
N MET A 15 19.86 10.09 17.64
CA MET A 15 18.77 9.15 17.88
C MET A 15 18.49 8.42 16.57
N THR A 16 19.22 7.32 16.33
CA THR A 16 18.78 6.30 15.38
C THR A 16 17.59 5.58 16.00
N MET A 17 16.39 6.06 15.67
CA MET A 17 15.14 5.36 15.99
C MET A 17 15.08 4.11 15.11
N GLY A 18 15.69 3.02 15.60
CA GLY A 18 15.56 1.70 15.00
C GLY A 18 14.13 1.22 15.17
N LEU A 19 13.30 1.45 14.15
CA LEU A 19 12.03 0.75 14.03
C LEU A 19 12.35 -0.71 13.72
N SER A 20 12.39 -1.55 14.75
CA SER A 20 12.31 -2.99 14.59
C SER A 20 10.98 -3.32 13.94
N PHE A 21 10.98 -3.58 12.63
CA PHE A 21 9.84 -4.19 11.95
C PHE A 21 9.76 -5.65 12.37
N SER A 22 9.09 -5.92 13.50
CA SER A 22 8.62 -7.26 13.82
C SER A 22 7.34 -7.51 13.05
N ALA A 23 7.44 -8.03 11.82
CA ALA A 23 6.28 -8.38 11.01
C ALA A 23 6.00 -9.89 11.10
N SER A 24 5.14 -10.27 12.04
CA SER A 24 4.26 -11.45 11.96
C SER A 24 3.08 -11.32 12.94
N GLY A 25 2.58 -10.11 13.14
CA GLY A 25 1.40 -9.84 13.96
C GLY A 25 0.18 -9.62 13.05
N ALA A 26 -0.96 -10.20 13.43
CA ALA A 26 -2.25 -9.85 12.85
C ALA A 26 -2.41 -8.33 12.74
N ILE A 27 -2.94 -7.86 11.61
CA ILE A 27 -3.26 -6.46 11.33
C ILE A 27 -4.77 -6.30 11.43
N THR A 28 -5.20 -5.32 12.22
CA THR A 28 -6.61 -4.99 12.36
C THR A 28 -7.04 -3.93 11.36
N THR A 29 -8.34 -3.88 11.09
CA THR A 29 -8.99 -2.83 10.31
C THR A 29 -8.70 -1.45 10.89
N ALA A 30 -8.66 -1.33 12.23
CA ALA A 30 -8.31 -0.08 12.90
C ALA A 30 -6.87 0.35 12.56
N ALA A 31 -5.90 -0.56 12.64
CA ALA A 31 -4.50 -0.26 12.28
C ALA A 31 -4.37 0.16 10.80
N ILE A 32 -5.10 -0.51 9.90
CA ILE A 32 -5.17 -0.16 8.48
C ILE A 32 -5.75 1.25 8.29
N ILE A 33 -6.89 1.56 8.90
CA ILE A 33 -7.50 2.89 8.81
C ILE A 33 -6.53 3.96 9.35
N THR A 34 -5.91 3.73 10.50
CA THR A 34 -4.96 4.68 11.10
C THR A 34 -3.75 4.93 10.21
N SER A 35 -3.28 3.92 9.47
CA SER A 35 -2.15 4.07 8.55
C SER A 35 -2.40 5.12 7.44
N THR A 36 -3.66 5.33 7.05
CA THR A 36 -4.03 6.33 6.03
C THR A 36 -3.87 7.77 6.48
N LEU A 37 -3.77 8.00 7.79
CA LEU A 37 -3.57 9.33 8.35
C LEU A 37 -2.10 9.77 8.31
N SER A 38 -1.21 8.95 7.75
CA SER A 38 0.21 9.27 7.64
C SER A 38 0.49 10.25 6.49
N PRO A 39 1.08 11.43 6.76
CA PRO A 39 1.52 12.34 5.70
C PRO A 39 2.57 11.71 4.78
N GLN A 40 3.37 10.76 5.28
CA GLN A 40 4.37 10.05 4.49
C GLN A 40 3.72 9.09 3.48
N CYS A 41 2.58 8.47 3.83
CA CYS A 41 1.84 7.60 2.92
C CYS A 41 1.25 8.40 1.74
N MET A 42 0.73 9.60 2.00
CA MET A 42 0.16 10.46 0.97
C MET A 42 1.20 10.99 -0.03
N GLU A 43 2.47 11.14 0.37
CA GLU A 43 3.57 11.73 -0.43
C GLU A 43 3.12 12.96 -1.25
N TYR A 44 2.47 13.91 -0.59
CA TYR A 44 1.89 15.06 -1.25
C TYR A 44 2.96 15.98 -1.82
N LYS A 45 2.85 16.30 -3.12
CA LYS A 45 3.77 17.18 -3.82
C LYS A 45 3.06 18.07 -4.84
N VAL A 46 3.35 19.36 -4.79
CA VAL A 46 3.03 20.27 -5.90
C VAL A 46 4.01 19.99 -7.04
N VAL A 47 3.49 19.54 -8.18
CA VAL A 47 4.29 19.17 -9.36
C VAL A 47 4.21 20.21 -10.47
N GLY A 48 3.36 21.22 -10.33
CA GLY A 48 3.28 22.32 -11.27
C GLY A 48 2.10 23.24 -11.04
N ILE A 49 1.88 24.13 -12.00
CA ILE A 49 0.78 25.07 -12.06
C ILE A 49 0.12 24.98 -13.44
N CYS A 50 -1.18 25.12 -13.47
CA CYS A 50 -1.97 25.18 -14.69
C CYS A 50 -2.60 26.57 -14.80
N PHE A 51 -2.51 27.16 -15.98
CA PHE A 51 -3.19 28.39 -16.32
C PHE A 51 -4.33 28.06 -17.28
N TRP A 52 -5.51 28.58 -17.00
CA TRP A 52 -6.68 28.44 -17.86
C TRP A 52 -7.33 29.80 -18.05
N LEU A 53 -7.81 30.08 -19.26
CA LEU A 53 -8.54 31.30 -19.54
C LEU A 53 -10.02 31.06 -19.26
N TYR A 54 -10.57 31.75 -18.27
CA TYR A 54 -12.00 31.73 -17.98
C TYR A 54 -12.65 32.97 -18.58
N CYS A 55 -13.44 32.77 -19.63
CA CYS A 55 -14.15 33.85 -20.33
C CYS A 55 -15.64 33.85 -20.00
N THR A 56 -16.18 35.04 -19.78
CA THR A 56 -17.62 35.31 -19.72
C THR A 56 -17.96 36.35 -20.79
N PRO A 57 -19.25 36.61 -21.09
CA PRO A 57 -19.63 37.65 -22.04
C PRO A 57 -19.11 39.06 -21.70
N TYR A 58 -18.68 39.30 -20.45
CA TYR A 58 -18.16 40.58 -19.97
C TYR A 58 -16.62 40.66 -19.94
N GLY A 59 -15.92 39.60 -20.40
CA GLY A 59 -14.47 39.57 -20.50
C GLY A 59 -13.83 38.25 -20.06
N CYS A 60 -12.52 38.16 -20.24
CA CYS A 60 -11.72 36.98 -19.88
C CYS A 60 -10.78 37.26 -18.72
N LYS A 61 -10.60 36.26 -17.84
CA LYS A 61 -9.62 36.30 -16.74
C LYS A 61 -8.80 35.02 -16.75
N VAL A 62 -7.48 35.15 -16.59
CA VAL A 62 -6.60 33.99 -16.37
C VAL A 62 -6.85 33.46 -14.96
N LYS A 63 -7.11 32.17 -14.86
CA LYS A 63 -7.27 31.41 -13.64
C LYS A 63 -6.06 30.49 -13.49
N THR A 64 -5.48 30.46 -12.30
CA THR A 64 -4.32 29.62 -11.98
C THR A 64 -4.74 28.57 -10.98
N SER A 65 -4.34 27.33 -11.22
CA SER A 65 -4.57 26.20 -10.31
C SER A 65 -3.27 25.42 -10.11
N THR A 66 -3.08 24.85 -8.92
CA THR A 66 -1.92 24.01 -8.62
C THR A 66 -2.14 22.59 -9.09
N LYS A 67 -1.16 22.02 -9.79
CA LYS A 67 -1.12 20.59 -10.13
C LYS A 67 -0.41 19.84 -9.01
N VAL A 68 -1.10 18.86 -8.45
CA VAL A 68 -0.64 18.08 -7.30
C VAL A 68 -0.48 16.61 -7.71
N ARG A 69 0.54 15.96 -7.17
CA ARG A 69 0.72 14.51 -7.15
C ARG A 69 0.65 14.05 -5.69
N HIS A 70 -0.13 13.02 -5.43
CA HIS A 70 -0.24 12.35 -4.13
C HIS A 70 -0.67 10.90 -4.36
N TYR A 71 -0.47 10.04 -3.36
CA TYR A 71 -0.97 8.66 -3.36
C TYR A 71 -2.29 8.57 -2.62
N VAL A 72 -3.21 7.79 -3.19
CA VAL A 72 -4.49 7.42 -2.56
C VAL A 72 -4.43 5.94 -2.19
N PRO A 73 -4.65 5.58 -0.92
CA PRO A 73 -4.74 4.17 -0.53
C PRO A 73 -6.10 3.61 -0.99
N ASP A 74 -6.09 2.96 -2.16
CA ASP A 74 -7.30 2.37 -2.75
C ASP A 74 -7.54 0.92 -2.31
N ALA A 75 -6.49 0.15 -2.05
CA ALA A 75 -6.65 -1.24 -1.66
C ALA A 75 -5.69 -1.64 -0.55
N VAL A 76 -6.13 -2.59 0.25
CA VAL A 76 -5.26 -3.39 1.11
C VAL A 76 -4.92 -4.65 0.34
N VAL A 77 -3.63 -4.87 0.12
CA VAL A 77 -3.10 -6.07 -0.51
C VAL A 77 -2.46 -6.93 0.55
N THR A 78 -2.94 -8.16 0.71
CA THR A 78 -2.39 -9.12 1.66
C THR A 78 -1.81 -10.31 0.91
N ALA A 79 -0.59 -10.70 1.26
CA ALA A 79 0.05 -11.93 0.78
C ALA A 79 0.32 -12.86 1.96
N TYR A 80 -0.11 -14.12 1.88
CA TYR A 80 -0.07 -15.05 3.02
C TYR A 80 0.08 -16.51 2.57
N ALA A 81 0.56 -17.37 3.47
CA ALA A 81 0.97 -18.73 3.08
C ALA A 81 -0.20 -19.71 2.94
N ASN A 82 -1.20 -19.60 3.82
CA ASN A 82 -2.24 -20.61 3.98
C ASN A 82 -3.60 -19.95 3.84
N THR A 83 -4.49 -20.55 3.05
CA THR A 83 -5.88 -20.07 2.88
C THR A 83 -6.54 -19.87 4.25
N GLY A 84 -7.26 -18.77 4.41
CA GLY A 84 -7.93 -18.40 5.66
C GLY A 84 -7.01 -17.77 6.70
N LEU A 85 -5.71 -17.64 6.44
CA LEU A 85 -4.73 -17.05 7.36
C LEU A 85 -4.16 -15.73 6.84
N SER A 86 -5.00 -14.90 6.20
CA SER A 86 -4.62 -13.52 5.89
C SER A 86 -4.27 -12.77 7.18
N PRO A 87 -3.18 -11.98 7.20
CA PRO A 87 -2.83 -11.18 8.37
C PRO A 87 -3.90 -10.14 8.70
N TRP A 88 -4.75 -9.75 7.74
CA TRP A 88 -5.93 -8.93 8.03
C TRP A 88 -7.04 -9.80 8.63
N THR A 89 -7.05 -9.89 9.96
CA THR A 89 -7.85 -10.89 10.69
C THR A 89 -9.34 -10.85 10.38
N GLU A 90 -9.91 -9.65 10.28
CA GLU A 90 -11.34 -9.45 10.06
C GLU A 90 -11.78 -9.83 8.64
N MET A 91 -10.86 -9.84 7.68
CA MET A 91 -11.12 -10.20 6.28
C MET A 91 -10.60 -11.59 5.91
N SER A 92 -9.89 -12.27 6.83
CA SER A 92 -9.26 -13.58 6.60
C SER A 92 -10.22 -14.66 6.10
N ALA A 93 -11.49 -14.59 6.51
CA ALA A 93 -12.53 -15.53 6.08
C ALA A 93 -12.83 -15.47 4.57
N LEU A 94 -12.55 -14.36 3.89
CA LEU A 94 -12.72 -14.25 2.43
C LEU A 94 -11.75 -15.16 1.67
N GLY A 95 -10.57 -15.40 2.25
CA GLY A 95 -9.56 -16.30 1.72
C GLY A 95 -9.73 -17.76 2.16
N ALA A 96 -10.91 -18.17 2.62
CA ALA A 96 -11.12 -19.52 3.14
C ALA A 96 -10.78 -20.63 2.12
N PRO A 97 -10.31 -21.80 2.58
CA PRO A 97 -10.03 -22.93 1.70
C PRO A 97 -11.30 -23.41 0.98
N ASN A 98 -11.12 -23.87 -0.25
CA ASN A 98 -12.16 -24.51 -1.06
C ASN A 98 -11.57 -25.71 -1.84
N SER A 99 -12.40 -26.40 -2.63
CA SER A 99 -11.97 -27.59 -3.37
C SER A 99 -10.84 -27.33 -4.38
N ALA A 100 -10.69 -26.09 -4.85
CA ALA A 100 -9.68 -25.67 -5.82
C ALA A 100 -8.47 -24.96 -5.16
N ALA A 101 -8.59 -24.56 -3.89
CA ALA A 101 -7.57 -23.78 -3.18
C ALA A 101 -7.46 -24.19 -1.71
N GLN A 102 -6.35 -24.85 -1.35
CA GLN A 102 -6.15 -25.43 -0.01
C GLN A 102 -4.98 -24.80 0.75
N ALA A 103 -3.97 -24.28 0.05
CA ALA A 103 -2.83 -23.52 0.61
C ALA A 103 -1.96 -22.94 -0.53
N GLY A 104 -1.06 -22.02 -0.20
CA GLY A 104 0.08 -21.69 -1.04
C GLY A 104 1.01 -22.89 -1.17
N ASN A 105 1.28 -23.31 -2.42
CA ASN A 105 2.11 -24.49 -2.71
C ASN A 105 3.59 -24.13 -2.87
N ASN A 106 4.51 -25.09 -2.76
CA ASN A 106 5.87 -24.90 -3.24
C ASN A 106 5.87 -25.04 -4.77
N GLY A 107 6.63 -24.18 -5.44
CA GLY A 107 6.85 -24.23 -6.88
C GLY A 107 7.50 -25.54 -7.25
N THR A 108 6.78 -26.33 -8.06
CA THR A 108 7.18 -27.69 -8.40
C THR A 108 8.19 -27.67 -9.55
N THR A 109 9.47 -27.74 -9.22
CA THR A 109 10.49 -28.55 -9.93
C THR A 109 11.59 -28.90 -8.94
N ASN A 110 11.46 -30.05 -8.27
CA ASN A 110 12.56 -30.61 -7.48
C ASN A 110 13.56 -31.27 -8.43
N HIS A 111 14.38 -30.49 -9.13
CA HIS A 111 15.61 -31.03 -9.71
C HIS A 111 16.65 -31.18 -8.60
N THR A 112 17.33 -32.33 -8.55
CA THR A 112 18.42 -32.55 -7.59
C THR A 112 19.55 -31.54 -7.87
N GLY A 113 19.65 -30.52 -7.02
CA GLY A 113 20.59 -29.39 -7.18
C GLY A 113 19.93 -28.01 -7.36
N GLU A 114 18.60 -27.96 -7.46
CA GLU A 114 17.83 -26.71 -7.57
C GLU A 114 17.17 -26.36 -6.22
N GLU A 115 17.42 -25.16 -5.71
CA GLU A 115 16.76 -24.65 -4.50
C GLU A 115 15.27 -24.38 -4.81
N ASN A 116 14.35 -24.91 -4.00
CA ASN A 116 12.91 -24.62 -4.13
C ASN A 116 12.61 -23.20 -3.62
N VAL A 117 13.04 -22.18 -4.37
CA VAL A 117 12.92 -20.77 -3.96
C VAL A 117 11.52 -20.23 -4.22
N LEU A 118 10.76 -20.82 -5.14
CA LEU A 118 9.41 -20.35 -5.47
C LEU A 118 8.41 -20.90 -4.45
N LYS A 119 7.93 -20.06 -3.53
CA LYS A 119 6.79 -20.38 -2.66
C LYS A 119 5.58 -19.61 -3.14
N PHE A 120 4.56 -20.31 -3.62
CA PHE A 120 3.27 -19.70 -3.92
C PHE A 120 2.63 -19.21 -2.61
N LYS A 121 2.06 -18.01 -2.68
CA LYS A 121 1.30 -17.38 -1.60
C LYS A 121 -0.10 -17.12 -2.11
N GLU A 122 -1.06 -17.14 -1.20
CA GLU A 122 -2.36 -16.55 -1.45
C GLU A 122 -2.23 -15.03 -1.46
N ALA A 123 -3.02 -14.37 -2.30
CA ALA A 123 -3.06 -12.94 -2.43
C ALA A 123 -4.50 -12.46 -2.52
N ASP A 124 -4.82 -11.48 -1.67
CA ASP A 124 -6.13 -10.82 -1.66
C ASP A 124 -5.93 -9.32 -1.89
N VAL A 125 -6.79 -8.74 -2.72
CA VAL A 125 -6.89 -7.29 -2.97
C VAL A 125 -8.29 -6.86 -2.58
N ILE A 126 -8.41 -6.11 -1.49
CA ILE A 126 -9.68 -5.68 -0.92
C ILE A 126 -9.67 -4.15 -0.80
N GLY A 127 -10.79 -3.51 -1.14
CA GLY A 127 -10.93 -2.05 -1.10
C GLY A 127 -10.66 -1.48 0.29
N HIS A 128 -9.89 -0.40 0.32
CA HIS A 128 -9.33 0.14 1.56
C HIS A 128 -10.43 0.73 2.48
N PRO A 129 -10.52 0.31 3.76
CA PRO A 129 -11.60 0.73 4.65
C PRO A 129 -11.52 2.20 5.07
N GLY A 130 -10.31 2.75 5.07
CA GLY A 130 -10.01 4.14 5.44
C GLY A 130 -10.21 5.19 4.35
N GLY A 131 -10.74 4.87 3.16
CA GLY A 131 -10.80 5.83 2.03
C GLY A 131 -11.52 7.15 2.35
N ALA A 132 -12.64 7.10 3.08
CA ALA A 132 -13.36 8.30 3.52
C ALA A 132 -12.57 9.11 4.56
N THR A 133 -11.91 8.43 5.50
CA THR A 133 -11.04 9.03 6.51
C THR A 133 -9.83 9.71 5.87
N PHE A 134 -9.17 9.02 4.93
CA PHE A 134 -8.10 9.56 4.10
C PHE A 134 -8.56 10.81 3.36
N THR A 135 -9.71 10.76 2.69
CA THR A 135 -10.24 11.91 1.95
C THR A 135 -10.42 13.11 2.87
N LYS A 136 -10.99 12.94 4.07
CA LYS A 136 -11.14 14.02 5.06
C LYS A 136 -9.79 14.59 5.50
N PHE A 137 -8.84 13.71 5.85
CA PHE A 137 -7.48 14.10 6.25
C PHE A 137 -6.77 14.87 5.14
N ALA A 138 -6.77 14.31 3.94
CA ALA A 138 -6.10 14.88 2.78
C ALA A 138 -6.81 16.15 2.29
N SER A 139 -8.12 16.33 2.52
CA SER A 139 -8.86 17.54 2.11
C SER A 139 -8.26 18.82 2.73
N ALA A 140 -7.61 18.71 3.89
CA ALA A 140 -6.88 19.82 4.50
C ALA A 140 -5.72 20.34 3.63
N SER A 141 -5.20 19.54 2.70
CA SER A 141 -4.15 19.91 1.74
C SER A 141 -4.68 20.59 0.47
N GLY A 142 -6.00 20.75 0.32
CA GLY A 142 -6.65 21.52 -0.74
C GLY A 142 -7.03 20.73 -2.01
N TYR A 143 -6.20 19.80 -2.48
CA TYR A 143 -6.46 19.02 -3.70
C TYR A 143 -6.23 17.52 -3.46
N VAL A 144 -7.31 16.74 -3.54
CA VAL A 144 -7.30 15.29 -3.32
C VAL A 144 -8.08 14.59 -4.42
N CYS A 145 -7.54 13.48 -4.90
CA CYS A 145 -8.21 12.60 -5.85
C CYS A 145 -9.12 11.63 -5.08
N LYS A 146 -10.31 11.37 -5.63
CA LYS A 146 -11.19 10.33 -5.12
C LYS A 146 -10.56 8.97 -5.40
N GLY A 147 -10.62 8.08 -4.42
CA GLY A 147 -10.21 6.68 -4.61
C GLY A 147 -11.10 5.94 -5.62
N ALA A 148 -10.52 4.89 -6.23
CA ALA A 148 -11.17 4.09 -7.28
C ALA A 148 -11.99 2.92 -6.73
N THR A 149 -11.85 2.60 -5.44
CA THR A 149 -12.45 1.41 -4.82
C THR A 149 -13.51 1.75 -3.78
N LEU A 150 -14.33 0.75 -3.46
CA LEU A 150 -15.29 0.80 -2.36
C LEU A 150 -14.72 0.06 -1.14
N PRO A 151 -14.90 0.60 0.08
CA PRO A 151 -14.45 -0.04 1.32
C PRO A 151 -14.91 -1.49 1.44
N PHE A 152 -14.00 -2.39 1.83
CA PHE A 152 -14.25 -3.82 2.10
C PHE A 152 -14.75 -4.66 0.91
N ILE A 153 -14.76 -4.11 -0.31
CA ILE A 153 -15.11 -4.90 -1.50
C ILE A 153 -13.89 -5.70 -1.97
N PRO A 154 -13.98 -7.04 -2.10
CA PRO A 154 -12.90 -7.83 -2.68
C PRO A 154 -12.85 -7.61 -4.20
N TYR A 155 -11.69 -7.18 -4.69
CA TYR A 155 -11.41 -7.03 -6.13
C TYR A 155 -10.64 -8.22 -6.69
N PHE A 156 -9.87 -8.90 -5.84
CA PHE A 156 -9.15 -10.10 -6.19
C PHE A 156 -9.01 -11.00 -4.95
N LEU A 157 -9.24 -12.30 -5.13
CA LEU A 157 -9.01 -13.34 -4.13
C LEU A 157 -8.39 -14.53 -4.85
N SER A 158 -7.14 -14.86 -4.53
CA SER A 158 -6.42 -15.97 -5.17
C SER A 158 -7.11 -17.32 -4.99
N THR A 159 -7.88 -17.48 -3.92
CA THR A 159 -8.65 -18.70 -3.63
C THR A 159 -9.81 -18.92 -4.60
N LEU A 160 -10.35 -17.84 -5.18
CA LEU A 160 -11.43 -17.90 -6.17
C LEU A 160 -10.92 -17.92 -7.61
N ASP A 161 -9.67 -17.51 -7.83
CA ASP A 161 -9.01 -17.53 -9.14
C ASP A 161 -8.00 -18.68 -9.25
N ALA A 162 -8.42 -19.90 -8.91
CA ALA A 162 -7.52 -21.05 -8.90
C ALA A 162 -6.92 -21.35 -10.29
N ILE A 163 -7.60 -21.00 -11.38
CA ILE A 163 -7.12 -21.26 -12.74
C ILE A 163 -5.94 -20.34 -13.07
N ALA A 164 -6.12 -19.02 -13.05
CA ALA A 164 -5.01 -18.15 -13.41
C ALA A 164 -3.95 -18.16 -12.30
N TRP A 165 -4.34 -18.10 -11.02
CA TRP A 165 -3.40 -17.99 -9.91
C TRP A 165 -2.56 -19.26 -9.66
N ARG A 166 -3.15 -20.45 -9.78
CA ARG A 166 -2.42 -21.71 -9.48
C ARG A 166 -1.90 -22.43 -10.70
N LYS A 167 -2.54 -22.28 -11.86
CA LYS A 167 -2.08 -22.95 -13.09
C LYS A 167 -1.21 -22.05 -13.96
N GLY A 168 -1.04 -20.78 -13.60
CA GLY A 168 -0.17 -19.85 -14.32
C GLY A 168 -0.57 -19.70 -15.78
N VAL A 169 -1.88 -19.73 -16.06
CA VAL A 169 -2.39 -19.68 -17.43
C VAL A 169 -1.96 -18.41 -18.17
N PRO A 170 -1.98 -17.20 -17.55
CA PRO A 170 -1.46 -16.01 -18.20
C PRO A 170 0.03 -16.13 -18.56
N GLU A 171 0.84 -16.71 -17.68
CA GLU A 171 2.28 -16.91 -17.86
C GLU A 171 2.58 -17.99 -18.91
N SER A 172 1.67 -18.95 -19.12
CA SER A 172 1.81 -19.98 -20.15
C SER A 172 1.81 -19.43 -21.59
N ALA A 173 1.26 -18.22 -21.80
CA ALA A 173 1.28 -17.52 -23.08
C ALA A 173 2.57 -16.70 -23.31
N PHE A 174 3.37 -16.49 -22.26
CA PHE A 174 4.61 -15.69 -22.31
C PHE A 174 5.76 -16.44 -21.58
N PRO A 175 6.28 -17.53 -22.18
CA PRO A 175 7.36 -18.33 -21.60
C PRO A 175 8.70 -17.59 -21.55
#